data_AF-A0A6J2XLN3-F1
#
_entry.id   AF-A0A6J2XLN3-F1
#
_cell.length_a   1.000
_cell.length_b   1.000
_cell.length_c   1.000
_cell.angle_alpha   90.00
_cell.angle_beta   90.00
_cell.angle_gamma   90.00
#
_symmetry.space_group_name_H-M   'P 1'
#
loop_
_entity.id
_entity.type
_entity.pdbx_description
1 polymer ?
#
loop_
_entity_poly.entity_id
_entity_poly.type
_entity_poly.pdbx_seq_one_letter_code
_entity_poly.pdbx_strand_id
1 'polypeptide(L)'
;MEADEKLDEGIKDRIMQGRRAISMLNGELWDQGIFKANKKNIYNMAVKSIITYGSEVWQLKSRTENMLLAIEMDYWRRSAGRSKREQITNDRVKEIMGAEHTIVDDIRTKQLICGHLEAEIKEEGRDEAGGWVWIKN
;
A
#
# COMPACT_ATOMS: atom_id res chain seq x y z
N MET A 1 -21.29 7.84 -11.96
CA MET A 1 -20.66 6.71 -12.69
C MET A 1 -19.23 7.07 -13.08
N GLU A 2 -19.01 8.23 -13.69
CA GLU A 2 -17.70 8.73 -14.13
C GLU A 2 -16.64 8.89 -13.01
N ALA A 3 -17.03 9.33 -11.81
CA ALA A 3 -16.11 9.50 -10.68
C ALA A 3 -15.54 8.18 -10.13
N ASP A 4 -16.34 7.10 -10.15
CA ASP A 4 -15.94 5.77 -9.68
C ASP A 4 -14.96 5.11 -10.68
N GLU A 5 -15.17 5.33 -11.98
CA GLU A 5 -14.26 4.87 -13.03
C GLU A 5 -12.90 5.58 -12.99
N LYS A 6 -12.91 6.89 -12.76
CA LYS A 6 -11.70 7.71 -12.63
C LYS A 6 -10.88 7.37 -11.37
N LEU A 7 -11.55 7.00 -10.27
CA LEU A 7 -10.90 6.51 -9.06
C LEU A 7 -10.16 5.19 -9.33
N ASP A 8 -10.82 4.26 -10.03
CA ASP A 8 -10.23 2.98 -10.42
C ASP A 8 -9.00 3.15 -11.36
N GLU A 9 -8.94 4.21 -12.17
CA GLU A 9 -7.75 4.55 -12.96
C GLU A 9 -6.57 5.00 -12.10
N GLY A 10 -6.80 5.86 -11.10
CA GLY A 10 -5.75 6.32 -10.19
C GLY A 10 -5.08 5.17 -9.44
N ILE A 11 -5.86 4.19 -8.99
CA ILE A 11 -5.32 3.01 -8.31
C ILE A 11 -4.47 2.15 -9.26
N LYS A 12 -4.96 1.95 -10.49
CA LYS A 12 -4.20 1.21 -11.52
C LYS A 12 -2.89 1.90 -11.85
N ASP A 13 -2.87 3.23 -11.96
CA ASP A 13 -1.65 3.98 -12.22
C ASP A 13 -0.62 3.80 -11.10
N ARG A 14 -1.02 3.90 -9.82
CA ARG A 14 -0.11 3.62 -8.69
C ARG A 14 0.41 2.19 -8.68
N ILE A 15 -0.43 1.21 -8.99
CA ILE A 15 0.01 -0.19 -9.14
C ILE A 15 1.03 -0.32 -10.28
N MET A 16 0.82 0.35 -11.42
CA MET A 16 1.79 0.35 -12.53
C MET A 16 3.12 1.00 -12.14
N GLN A 17 3.08 2.14 -11.45
CA GLN A 17 4.27 2.80 -10.92
C GLN A 17 5.03 1.87 -9.94
N GLY A 18 4.32 1.21 -9.03
CA GLY A 18 4.89 0.21 -8.13
C GLY A 18 5.57 -0.92 -8.91
N ARG A 19 4.94 -1.47 -9.95
CA ARG A 19 5.53 -2.54 -10.78
C ARG A 19 6.81 -2.08 -11.46
N ARG A 20 6.87 -0.83 -11.92
CA ARG A 20 8.08 -0.23 -12.51
C ARG A 20 9.19 -0.13 -11.47
N ALA A 21 8.88 0.36 -10.26
CA ALA A 21 9.84 0.42 -9.17
C ALA A 21 10.40 -0.97 -8.81
N ILE A 22 9.55 -2.00 -8.70
CA ILE A 22 9.97 -3.39 -8.48
C ILE A 22 10.88 -3.89 -9.60
N SER A 23 10.56 -3.54 -10.86
CA SER A 23 11.36 -3.94 -12.01
C SER A 23 12.74 -3.27 -12.03
N MET A 24 12.83 -2.01 -11.59
CA MET A 24 14.11 -1.31 -11.46
C MET A 24 14.97 -1.90 -10.34
N LEU A 25 14.36 -2.35 -9.25
CA LEU A 25 15.04 -2.98 -8.10
C LEU A 25 15.39 -4.46 -8.34
N ASN A 26 15.23 -4.99 -9.56
CA ASN A 26 15.27 -6.43 -9.78
C ASN A 26 16.62 -7.05 -9.37
N GLY A 27 17.74 -6.35 -9.55
CA GLY A 27 19.05 -6.84 -9.12
C GLY A 27 19.13 -7.06 -7.61
N GLU A 28 18.72 -6.05 -6.84
CA GLU A 28 18.72 -6.04 -5.38
C GLU A 28 17.73 -7.05 -4.80
N LEU A 29 16.59 -7.27 -5.47
CA LEU A 29 15.60 -8.24 -5.01
C LEU A 29 16.13 -9.67 -5.14
N TRP A 30 16.82 -10.00 -6.22
CA TRP A 30 17.37 -11.34 -6.42
C TRP A 30 18.67 -11.59 -5.66
N ASP A 31 19.38 -10.54 -5.24
CA ASP A 31 20.61 -10.67 -4.45
C ASP A 31 20.33 -11.27 -3.05
N GLN A 32 20.81 -12.49 -2.80
CA GLN A 32 20.65 -13.17 -1.51
C GLN A 32 21.68 -12.72 -0.46
N GLY A 33 22.67 -11.92 -0.83
CA GLY A 33 23.61 -11.27 0.10
C GLY A 33 23.00 -10.08 0.84
N ILE A 34 21.90 -9.49 0.33
CA ILE A 34 21.18 -8.42 1.00
C ILE A 34 20.30 -9.00 2.11
N PHE A 35 20.51 -8.51 3.34
CA PHE A 35 19.69 -8.90 4.49
C PHE A 35 18.20 -8.67 4.25
N LYS A 36 17.36 -9.61 4.72
CA LYS A 36 15.90 -9.50 4.63
C LYS A 36 15.36 -8.21 5.22
N ALA A 37 15.93 -7.73 6.33
CA ALA A 37 15.57 -6.46 6.95
C ALA A 37 15.74 -5.27 5.98
N ASN A 38 16.85 -5.24 5.23
CA ASN A 38 17.10 -4.19 4.24
C ASN A 38 16.09 -4.26 3.08
N LYS A 39 15.73 -5.48 2.62
CA LYS A 39 14.67 -5.65 1.61
C LYS A 39 13.31 -5.16 2.15
N LYS A 40 12.96 -5.45 3.40
CA LYS A 40 11.75 -4.86 4.01
C LYS A 40 11.80 -3.33 4.06
N ASN A 41 12.96 -2.76 4.38
CA ASN A 41 13.11 -1.30 4.40
C ASN A 41 12.94 -0.70 3.01
N ILE A 42 13.52 -1.31 1.97
CA ILE A 42 13.34 -0.90 0.57
C ILE A 42 11.86 -0.99 0.18
N TYR A 43 11.20 -2.09 0.53
CA TYR A 43 9.76 -2.25 0.29
C TYR A 43 8.96 -1.11 0.92
N ASN A 44 9.14 -0.88 2.22
CA ASN A 44 8.39 0.14 2.95
C ASN A 44 8.67 1.55 2.43
N MET A 45 9.93 1.88 2.16
CA MET A 45 10.35 3.24 1.78
C MET A 45 9.99 3.59 0.33
N ALA A 46 10.16 2.66 -0.61
CA ALA A 46 10.00 2.95 -2.03
C ALA A 46 8.73 2.34 -2.62
N VAL A 47 8.54 1.02 -2.48
CA VAL A 47 7.47 0.31 -3.19
C VAL A 47 6.12 0.60 -2.56
N LYS A 48 6.00 0.41 -1.24
CA LYS A 48 4.77 0.62 -0.47
C LYS A 48 4.36 2.09 -0.48
N SER A 49 5.30 3.03 -0.33
CA SER A 49 5.01 4.46 -0.37
C SER A 49 4.43 4.91 -1.72
N ILE A 50 4.99 4.43 -2.85
CA ILE A 50 4.46 4.69 -4.19
C ILE A 50 3.05 4.14 -4.36
N ILE A 51 2.84 2.88 -3.96
CA ILE A 51 1.56 2.20 -4.18
C ILE A 51 0.46 2.78 -3.27
N THR A 52 0.77 3.13 -2.02
CA THR A 52 -0.24 3.57 -1.04
C THR A 52 -0.52 5.09 -1.07
N TYR A 53 0.15 5.82 -1.96
CA TYR A 53 -0.06 7.27 -2.08
C TYR A 53 -1.49 7.58 -2.56
N GLY A 54 -2.23 8.36 -1.78
CA GLY A 54 -3.61 8.74 -2.06
C GLY A 54 -4.64 7.65 -1.76
N SER A 55 -4.24 6.58 -1.05
CA SER A 55 -5.11 5.44 -0.74
C SER A 55 -6.20 5.73 0.30
N GLU A 56 -6.15 6.89 0.96
CA GLU A 56 -7.11 7.33 1.97
C GLU A 56 -8.53 7.43 1.40
N VAL A 57 -8.66 7.80 0.12
CA VAL A 57 -9.95 8.02 -0.56
C VAL A 57 -10.34 6.87 -1.49
N TRP A 58 -9.56 5.80 -1.54
CA TRP A 58 -9.79 4.68 -2.45
C TRP A 58 -10.93 3.78 -2.00
N GLN A 59 -11.80 3.41 -2.94
CA GLN A 59 -12.76 2.34 -2.75
C GLN A 59 -12.10 1.00 -3.10
N LEU A 60 -11.73 0.22 -2.08
CA LEU A 60 -11.10 -1.08 -2.27
C LEU A 60 -12.13 -2.14 -2.71
N LYS A 61 -12.29 -2.29 -4.02
CA LYS A 61 -13.03 -3.41 -4.63
C LYS A 61 -12.16 -4.67 -4.63
N SER A 62 -12.76 -5.85 -4.58
CA SER A 62 -12.05 -7.14 -4.59
C SER A 62 -11.03 -7.27 -5.72
N ARG A 63 -11.33 -6.77 -6.92
CA ARG A 63 -10.39 -6.76 -8.05
C ARG A 63 -9.11 -5.98 -7.73
N THR A 64 -9.25 -4.81 -7.13
CA THR A 64 -8.16 -3.91 -6.78
C THR A 64 -7.32 -4.47 -5.64
N GLU A 65 -7.99 -5.02 -4.61
CA GLU A 65 -7.31 -5.72 -3.50
C GLU A 65 -6.45 -6.88 -4.03
N ASN A 66 -7.00 -7.70 -4.92
CA ASN A 66 -6.25 -8.80 -5.54
C ASN A 66 -5.04 -8.30 -6.34
N MET A 67 -5.15 -7.16 -7.02
CA MET A 67 -4.01 -6.56 -7.74
C MET A 67 -2.93 -6.04 -6.78
N LEU A 68 -3.32 -5.43 -5.65
CA LEU A 68 -2.42 -4.96 -4.60
C LEU A 68 -1.68 -6.12 -3.91
N LEU A 69 -2.40 -7.20 -3.60
CA LEU A 69 -1.80 -8.42 -3.06
C LEU A 69 -0.86 -9.07 -4.08
N ALA A 70 -1.22 -9.08 -5.36
CA ALA A 70 -0.38 -9.67 -6.40
C ALA A 70 0.96 -8.93 -6.57
N ILE A 71 0.96 -7.59 -6.52
CA ILE A 71 2.20 -6.80 -6.61
C ILE A 71 3.07 -6.96 -5.37
N GLU A 72 2.47 -6.99 -4.18
CA GLU A 72 3.18 -7.28 -2.93
C GLU A 72 3.83 -8.68 -2.97
N MET A 73 3.09 -9.69 -3.41
CA MET A 73 3.62 -11.05 -3.54
C MET A 73 4.69 -11.20 -4.61
N ASP A 74 4.66 -10.39 -5.69
CA ASP A 74 5.75 -10.33 -6.67
C ASP A 74 7.04 -9.83 -6.01
N TYR A 75 6.96 -8.78 -5.19
CA TYR A 75 8.09 -8.26 -4.44
C TYR A 75 8.69 -9.30 -3.48
N TRP A 76 7.84 -9.90 -2.63
CA TRP A 76 8.31 -10.86 -1.63
C TRP A 76 8.89 -12.12 -2.25
N ARG A 77 8.30 -12.62 -3.35
CA ARG A 77 8.77 -13.82 -4.04
C ARG A 77 10.14 -13.61 -4.68
N ARG A 78 10.38 -12.46 -5.32
CA ARG A 78 11.72 -12.09 -5.85
C ARG A 78 12.73 -11.92 -4.71
N SER A 79 12.34 -11.23 -3.64
CA SER A 79 13.17 -11.01 -2.46
C SER A 79 13.63 -12.31 -1.78
N ALA A 80 12.74 -13.31 -1.76
CA ALA A 80 13.00 -14.64 -1.24
C ALA A 80 13.85 -15.52 -2.18
N GLY A 81 14.19 -15.03 -3.38
CA GLY A 81 14.94 -15.78 -4.39
C GLY A 81 14.17 -16.96 -4.96
N ARG A 82 12.84 -16.93 -4.94
CA ARG A 82 11.99 -18.05 -5.33
C ARG A 82 11.42 -17.84 -6.72
N SER A 83 11.72 -18.78 -7.61
CA SER A 83 11.14 -18.83 -8.94
C SER A 83 9.68 -19.29 -8.90
N LYS A 84 8.89 -18.92 -9.91
CA LYS A 84 7.52 -19.46 -10.07
C LYS A 84 7.50 -20.98 -10.30
N ARG A 85 8.60 -21.57 -10.76
CA ARG A 85 8.73 -23.01 -11.04
C ARG A 85 8.78 -23.86 -9.78
N GLU A 86 9.20 -23.27 -8.65
CA GLU A 86 9.26 -23.97 -7.36
C GLU A 86 7.87 -24.20 -6.73
N GLN A 87 6.80 -23.62 -7.29
CA GLN A 87 5.40 -23.80 -6.84
C GLN A 87 5.17 -23.56 -5.33
N ILE A 88 5.99 -22.70 -4.71
CA ILE A 88 5.87 -22.35 -3.29
C ILE A 88 4.63 -21.47 -3.08
N THR A 89 3.83 -21.80 -2.05
CA THR A 89 2.62 -21.06 -1.67
C THR A 89 2.93 -19.63 -1.26
N ASN A 90 1.95 -18.73 -1.41
CA ASN A 90 2.11 -17.33 -0.99
C ASN A 90 2.35 -17.21 0.52
N ASP A 91 1.67 -18.03 1.31
CA ASP A 91 1.83 -18.04 2.78
C ASP A 91 3.25 -18.43 3.18
N ARG A 92 3.84 -19.44 2.51
CA ARG A 92 5.23 -19.83 2.76
C ARG A 92 6.22 -18.72 2.37
N VAL A 93 5.96 -17.99 1.29
CA VAL A 93 6.79 -16.82 0.91
C VAL A 93 6.70 -15.73 1.98
N LYS A 94 5.50 -15.44 2.49
CA LYS A 94 5.29 -14.47 3.59
C LYS A 94 6.03 -14.89 4.85
N GLU A 95 5.97 -16.16 5.23
CA GLU A 95 6.70 -16.72 6.38
C GLU A 95 8.22 -16.56 6.21
N ILE A 96 8.76 -16.93 5.04
CA ILE A 96 10.20 -16.78 4.74
C ILE A 96 10.65 -15.33 4.88
N MET A 97 9.83 -14.39 4.41
CA MET A 97 10.14 -12.97 4.47
C MET A 97 9.74 -12.33 5.82
N GLY A 98 8.97 -12.99 6.67
CA GLY A 98 8.36 -12.41 7.87
C GLY A 98 7.47 -11.21 7.54
N ALA A 99 6.64 -11.33 6.50
CA ALA A 99 5.66 -10.33 6.09
C ALA A 99 4.31 -10.65 6.76
N GLU A 100 4.10 -10.10 7.96
CA GLU A 100 2.92 -10.38 8.81
C GLU A 100 1.66 -9.66 8.32
N HIS A 101 1.80 -8.38 7.96
CA HIS A 101 0.73 -7.56 7.44
C HIS A 101 0.85 -7.40 5.92
N THR A 102 -0.30 -7.30 5.26
CA THR A 102 -0.36 -7.02 3.82
C THR A 102 -0.53 -5.54 3.55
N ILE A 103 -0.18 -5.14 2.33
CA ILE A 103 -0.45 -3.78 1.85
C ILE A 103 -1.93 -3.38 1.95
N VAL A 104 -2.86 -4.34 1.85
CA VAL A 104 -4.30 -4.08 2.01
C VAL A 104 -4.63 -3.78 3.48
N ASP A 105 -4.04 -4.51 4.42
CA ASP A 105 -4.21 -4.25 5.85
C ASP A 105 -3.68 -2.86 6.22
N ASP A 106 -2.55 -2.48 5.64
CA ASP A 106 -1.95 -1.16 5.83
C ASP A 106 -2.85 -0.03 5.28
N ILE A 107 -3.41 -0.21 4.07
CA ILE A 107 -4.33 0.77 3.48
C ILE A 107 -5.58 0.91 4.35
N ARG A 108 -6.18 -0.21 4.78
CA ARG A 108 -7.37 -0.19 5.65
C ARG A 108 -7.08 0.51 6.97
N THR A 109 -5.94 0.22 7.59
CA THR A 109 -5.51 0.88 8.82
C THR A 109 -5.38 2.39 8.61
N LYS A 110 -4.77 2.80 7.49
CA LYS A 110 -4.62 4.21 7.14
C LYS A 110 -5.97 4.90 6.90
N GLN A 111 -6.89 4.26 6.19
CA GLN A 111 -8.25 4.77 5.96
C GLN A 111 -9.03 4.95 7.26
N LEU A 112 -8.90 4.04 8.22
CA LEU A 112 -9.53 4.16 9.54
C LEU A 112 -9.00 5.39 10.31
N ILE A 113 -7.68 5.59 10.33
CA ILE A 113 -7.04 6.73 11.01
C ILE A 113 -7.45 8.05 10.34
N CYS A 114 -7.38 8.12 9.00
CA CYS A 114 -7.76 9.32 8.26
C CYS A 114 -9.24 9.65 8.41
N GLY A 115 -10.12 8.65 8.38
CA GLY A 115 -11.54 8.86 8.63
C GLY A 115 -11.84 9.39 10.04
N HIS A 116 -11.09 8.94 11.05
CA HIS A 116 -11.21 9.47 12.41
C HIS A 116 -10.75 10.92 12.51
N LEU A 117 -9.57 11.24 11.96
CA LEU A 117 -9.04 12.61 11.93
C LEU A 117 -10.00 13.58 11.22
N GLU A 118 -10.62 13.14 10.12
CA GLU A 118 -11.62 13.94 9.42
C GLU A 118 -12.89 14.18 10.24
N ALA A 119 -13.27 13.24 11.11
CA ALA A 119 -14.40 13.42 12.03
C ALA A 119 -14.04 14.43 13.13
N GLU A 120 -12.87 14.29 13.74
CA GLU A 120 -12.36 15.20 14.78
C GLU A 120 -12.26 16.64 14.28
N ILE A 121 -11.67 16.87 13.10
CA ILE A 121 -11.58 18.21 12.47
C ILE A 121 -12.97 18.84 12.25
N LYS A 122 -13.98 18.03 11.90
CA LYS A 122 -15.36 18.49 11.68
C LYS A 122 -16.13 18.78 12.98
N GLU A 123 -15.67 18.22 14.10
CA GLU A 123 -16.21 18.48 15.44
C GLU A 123 -15.55 19.72 16.04
N GLU A 124 -14.22 19.85 15.93
CA GLU A 124 -13.46 21.01 16.43
C GLU A 124 -13.79 22.32 15.68
N GLY A 125 -14.12 22.22 14.39
CA GLY A 125 -14.46 23.37 13.54
C GLY A 125 -15.90 23.89 13.65
N ARG A 126 -16.72 23.37 14.58
CA ARG A 126 -18.15 23.69 14.65
C ARG A 126 -18.52 24.33 16.00
N ASP A 127 -18.92 25.60 15.99
CA ASP A 127 -19.65 26.19 17.12
C ASP A 127 -21.10 25.65 17.19
N GLU A 128 -21.81 25.88 18.29
CA GLU A 128 -23.22 25.45 18.49
C GLU A 128 -24.20 26.02 17.43
N ALA A 129 -23.73 26.94 16.57
CA ALA A 129 -24.48 27.60 15.51
C ALA A 129 -24.03 27.22 14.08
N GLY A 130 -23.03 26.36 13.91
CA GLY A 130 -22.53 25.89 12.60
C GLY A 130 -21.54 26.81 11.86
N GLY A 131 -20.93 27.78 12.55
CA GLY A 131 -19.88 28.67 12.06
C GLY A 131 -18.45 28.19 12.36
N TRP A 132 -17.51 28.51 11.46
CA TRP A 132 -16.08 28.20 11.63
C TRP A 132 -15.42 29.16 12.63
N VAL A 133 -14.87 28.61 13.71
CA VAL A 133 -14.10 29.37 14.72
C VAL A 133 -12.62 29.35 14.34
N TRP A 134 -12.08 30.51 13.95
CA TRP A 134 -10.63 30.69 13.79
C TRP A 134 -10.06 31.32 15.07
N ILE A 135 -9.33 30.55 15.86
CA ILE A 135 -8.50 31.10 16.94
C ILE A 135 -7.32 31.82 16.28
N LYS A 136 -7.37 33.16 16.22
CA LYS A 136 -6.23 33.99 15.85
C LYS A 136 -5.27 34.05 17.04
N ASN A 137 -4.07 33.50 16.86
CA ASN A 137 -2.89 33.98 17.58
C ASN A 137 -2.27 35.14 16.79
#